data_AF-A0A0F9BV05-F1
#
_entry.id   AF-A0A0F9BV05-F1
#
_cell.length_a   1.000
_cell.length_b   1.000
_cell.length_c   1.000
_cell.angle_alpha   90.00
_cell.angle_beta   90.00
_cell.angle_gamma   90.00
#
_symmetry.space_group_name_H-M   'P 1'
#
loop_
_entity.id
_entity.type
_entity.pdbx_description
1 polymer ?
#
loop_
_entity_poly.entity_id
_entity_poly.type
_entity_poly.pdbx_seq_one_letter_code
_entity_poly.pdbx_strand_id
1 'polypeptide(L)'
;AIPGADAEAVGLLIYTFPAGVIIVDAVHMDVGITQSQGSINADTPEVGIGSVIATGDVSALNGTSTFMDYVTESNAANCTGTATDSTTEMTAGGSVIIPASGGLAHTVHFNAADTWAGADSAATLSGQVWIAWRFLGA
;
A
#
# COMPACT_ATOMS: atom_id res chain seq x y z
N ALA A 1 0.84 -6.76 -12.90
CA ALA A 1 2.02 -7.04 -13.72
C ALA A 1 3.09 -6.05 -13.34
N ILE A 2 4.32 -6.52 -13.15
CA ILE A 2 5.52 -5.71 -13.01
C ILE A 2 6.24 -5.79 -14.37
N PRO A 3 6.26 -4.70 -15.16
CA PRO A 3 6.80 -4.73 -16.52
C PRO A 3 8.32 -4.99 -16.55
N GLY A 4 9.00 -4.67 -15.45
CA GLY A 4 10.42 -4.96 -15.19
C GLY A 4 11.42 -4.06 -15.88
N ALA A 5 12.66 -4.10 -15.37
CA ALA A 5 13.80 -3.30 -15.83
C ALA A 5 13.56 -1.77 -15.85
N ASP A 6 12.70 -1.29 -14.94
CA ASP A 6 12.40 0.12 -14.77
C ASP A 6 11.97 0.43 -13.32
N ALA A 7 12.01 1.72 -12.98
CA ALA A 7 11.39 2.28 -11.80
C ALA A 7 9.87 2.27 -11.99
N GLU A 8 9.14 1.43 -11.26
CA GLU A 8 7.68 1.32 -11.42
C GLU A 8 6.99 1.09 -10.08
N ALA A 9 5.88 1.80 -9.86
CA ALA A 9 4.97 1.49 -8.78
C ALA A 9 3.74 0.75 -9.28
N VAL A 10 3.24 -0.16 -8.45
CA VAL A 10 2.01 -0.90 -8.68
C VAL A 10 1.20 -0.92 -7.40
N GLY A 11 -0.07 -0.56 -7.50
CA GLY A 11 -1.01 -0.59 -6.38
C GLY A 11 -2.19 -1.53 -6.61
N LEU A 12 -2.83 -1.92 -5.51
CA LEU A 12 -4.05 -2.72 -5.50
C LEU A 12 -5.06 -2.14 -4.49
N LEU A 13 -6.28 -1.90 -4.94
CA LEU A 13 -7.40 -1.57 -4.06
C LEU A 13 -7.73 -2.75 -3.14
N ILE A 14 -7.65 -2.53 -1.83
CA ILE A 14 -7.98 -3.54 -0.81
C ILE A 14 -9.28 -3.25 -0.08
N TYR A 15 -9.68 -1.97 0.04
CA TYR A 15 -10.91 -1.60 0.73
C TYR A 15 -11.45 -0.25 0.28
N THR A 16 -12.77 -0.08 0.34
CA THR A 16 -13.46 1.19 0.12
C THR A 16 -14.35 1.49 1.33
N PHE A 17 -14.09 2.60 2.01
CA PHE A 17 -14.95 3.11 3.07
C PHE A 17 -16.31 3.55 2.51
N PRO A 18 -17.40 3.48 3.30
CA PRO A 18 -18.66 4.08 2.91
C PRO A 18 -18.53 5.61 2.80
N ALA A 19 -19.41 6.22 2.01
CA ALA A 19 -19.51 7.68 1.95
C ALA A 19 -19.86 8.27 3.33
N GLY A 20 -19.20 9.38 3.69
CA GLY A 20 -19.38 10.09 4.95
C GLY A 20 -18.06 10.42 5.62
N VAL A 21 -18.12 10.85 6.87
CA VAL A 21 -16.96 11.19 7.69
C VAL A 21 -16.41 9.94 8.37
N ILE A 22 -15.16 9.62 8.07
CA ILE A 22 -14.43 8.46 8.60
C ILE A 22 -13.26 8.94 9.45
N ILE A 23 -13.03 8.27 10.57
CA ILE A 23 -11.75 8.32 11.28
C ILE A 23 -11.10 6.96 11.14
N VAL A 24 -9.86 6.91 10.63
CA VAL A 24 -9.01 5.72 10.68
C VAL A 24 -8.16 5.82 11.94
N ASP A 25 -8.30 4.84 12.82
CA ASP A 25 -7.64 4.81 14.13
C ASP A 25 -6.30 4.04 14.05
N ALA A 26 -6.25 2.95 13.28
CA ALA A 26 -5.02 2.19 13.07
C ALA A 26 -5.11 1.34 11.80
N VAL A 27 -3.94 1.10 11.18
CA VAL A 27 -3.80 0.17 10.05
C VAL A 27 -2.58 -0.71 10.29
N HIS A 28 -2.73 -2.00 10.02
CA HIS A 28 -1.69 -3.01 10.10
C HIS A 28 -1.66 -3.81 8.80
N MET A 29 -0.47 -4.09 8.30
CA MET A 29 -0.25 -5.00 7.18
C MET A 29 0.71 -6.12 7.60
N ASP A 30 0.39 -7.33 7.15
CA ASP A 30 1.24 -8.51 7.17
C ASP A 30 1.09 -9.16 5.80
N VAL A 31 1.84 -8.67 4.81
CA VAL A 31 1.62 -9.01 3.39
C VAL A 31 2.94 -9.38 2.71
N GLY A 32 2.96 -10.54 2.06
CA GLY A 32 4.06 -11.00 1.21
C GLY A 32 3.75 -10.84 -0.27
N ILE A 33 4.78 -10.47 -1.03
CA ILE A 33 4.77 -10.50 -2.50
C ILE A 33 5.45 -11.79 -2.94
N THR A 34 4.79 -12.58 -3.78
CA THR A 34 5.36 -13.80 -4.37
C THR A 34 5.41 -13.65 -5.88
N GLN A 35 6.60 -13.76 -6.47
CA GLN A 35 6.76 -13.93 -7.91
C GLN A 35 5.95 -15.15 -8.38
N SER A 36 5.23 -15.03 -9.50
CA SER A 36 4.52 -16.18 -10.06
C SER A 36 5.14 -16.69 -11.36
N GLN A 37 5.60 -15.80 -12.24
CA GLN A 37 6.01 -16.14 -13.61
C GLN A 37 7.30 -15.44 -14.04
N GLY A 38 7.78 -14.49 -13.24
CA GLY A 38 8.84 -13.55 -13.57
C GLY A 38 10.24 -13.88 -13.05
N SER A 39 11.00 -12.81 -12.80
CA SER A 39 12.34 -12.87 -12.21
C SER A 39 12.56 -11.77 -11.16
N ILE A 40 11.55 -11.50 -10.34
CA ILE A 40 11.57 -10.46 -9.30
C ILE A 40 11.92 -10.99 -7.90
N ASN A 41 12.24 -12.28 -7.75
CA ASN A 41 12.46 -12.91 -6.44
C ASN A 41 13.44 -12.16 -5.53
N ALA A 42 14.48 -11.54 -6.09
CA ALA A 42 15.53 -10.87 -5.33
C ALA A 42 15.25 -9.38 -5.07
N ASP A 43 14.22 -8.82 -5.71
CA ASP A 43 13.82 -7.42 -5.55
C ASP A 43 13.29 -7.17 -4.15
N THR A 44 13.58 -5.98 -3.61
CA THR A 44 13.24 -5.56 -2.25
C THR A 44 12.37 -4.32 -2.29
N PRO A 45 11.15 -4.42 -2.84
CA PRO A 45 10.31 -3.27 -3.09
C PRO A 45 9.98 -2.55 -1.79
N GLU A 46 9.87 -1.23 -1.88
CA GLU A 46 9.19 -0.45 -0.87
C GLU A 46 7.70 -0.75 -0.93
N VAL A 47 7.11 -1.10 0.22
CA VAL A 47 5.68 -1.41 0.33
C VAL A 47 5.04 -0.56 1.42
N GLY A 48 3.76 -0.26 1.24
CA GLY A 48 2.97 0.46 2.24
C GLY A 48 1.49 0.50 1.92
N ILE A 49 0.73 1.11 2.84
CA ILE A 49 -0.72 1.26 2.70
C ILE A 49 -1.05 2.75 2.57
N GLY A 50 -1.80 3.09 1.51
CA GLY A 50 -2.15 4.48 1.21
C GLY A 50 -3.59 4.68 0.75
N SER A 51 -4.01 5.94 0.71
CA SER A 51 -5.32 6.37 0.23
C SER A 51 -5.40 6.47 -1.29
N VAL A 52 -4.26 6.62 -1.98
CA VAL A 52 -4.14 6.77 -3.44
C VAL A 52 -3.29 5.65 -4.03
N ILE A 53 -3.60 5.27 -5.27
CA ILE A 53 -2.93 4.17 -5.97
C ILE A 53 -1.62 4.66 -6.57
N ALA A 54 -0.54 3.95 -6.28
CA ALA A 54 0.73 4.16 -6.94
C ALA A 54 0.75 3.40 -8.27
N THR A 55 1.05 4.09 -9.36
CA THR A 55 1.12 3.50 -10.72
C THR A 55 2.13 4.26 -11.57
N GLY A 56 2.82 3.58 -12.48
CA GLY A 56 3.73 4.19 -13.44
C GLY A 56 5.13 4.42 -12.88
N ASP A 57 5.90 5.23 -13.60
CA ASP A 57 7.34 5.47 -13.44
C ASP A 57 7.74 6.04 -12.05
N VAL A 58 7.73 5.20 -11.02
CA VAL A 58 7.93 5.56 -9.61
C VAL A 58 8.79 4.49 -8.94
N SER A 59 10.03 4.82 -8.56
CA SER A 59 10.95 3.88 -7.89
C SER A 59 10.79 3.82 -6.37
N ALA A 60 10.14 4.83 -5.78
CA ALA A 60 9.94 4.94 -4.34
C ALA A 60 8.60 5.62 -4.06
N LEU A 61 7.85 5.08 -3.09
CA LEU A 61 6.53 5.54 -2.69
C LEU A 61 6.58 6.84 -1.89
N ASN A 62 7.67 7.12 -1.17
CA ASN A 62 7.78 8.29 -0.29
C ASN A 62 7.86 9.64 -1.02
N GLY A 63 8.00 9.64 -2.34
CA GLY A 63 7.90 10.86 -3.17
C GLY A 63 6.49 11.46 -3.20
N THR A 64 5.45 10.67 -2.88
CA THR A 64 4.05 11.12 -2.82
C THR A 64 3.42 10.69 -1.50
N SER A 65 3.06 11.66 -0.65
CA SER A 65 2.60 11.38 0.72
C SER A 65 1.37 10.47 0.79
N THR A 66 0.47 10.50 -0.20
CA THR A 66 -0.77 9.70 -0.21
C THR A 66 -0.58 8.25 -0.65
N PHE A 67 0.62 7.84 -1.07
CA PHE A 67 0.89 6.44 -1.40
C PHE A 67 1.10 5.57 -0.16
N MET A 68 1.43 6.16 0.99
CA MET A 68 1.69 5.45 2.25
C MET A 68 1.20 6.24 3.48
N ASP A 69 0.10 6.98 3.37
CA ASP A 69 -0.46 7.80 4.44
C ASP A 69 -1.21 7.01 5.52
N TYR A 70 -1.45 5.70 5.33
CA TYR A 70 -2.02 4.82 6.35
C TYR A 70 -0.99 3.95 7.07
N VAL A 71 -0.02 3.39 6.35
CA VAL A 71 1.12 2.67 6.93
C VAL A 71 2.36 3.07 6.16
N THR A 72 3.30 3.70 6.84
CA THR A 72 4.54 4.21 6.25
C THR A 72 5.64 3.15 6.22
N GLU A 73 6.30 3.08 5.06
CA GLU A 73 7.64 2.55 4.81
C GLU A 73 8.01 1.22 5.48
N SER A 74 7.88 0.13 4.73
CA SER A 74 8.62 -1.10 5.00
C SER A 74 9.15 -1.66 3.70
N ASN A 75 10.43 -1.99 3.63
CA ASN A 75 10.97 -2.72 2.49
C ASN A 75 10.61 -4.20 2.66
N ALA A 76 9.99 -4.77 1.63
CA ALA A 76 9.88 -6.21 1.55
C ALA A 76 11.28 -6.80 1.46
N ALA A 77 11.53 -7.88 2.22
CA ALA A 77 12.84 -8.52 2.23
C ALA A 77 13.19 -9.18 0.88
N ASN A 78 12.17 -9.56 0.12
CA ASN A 78 12.23 -10.19 -1.20
C ASN A 78 10.80 -10.39 -1.75
N CYS A 79 10.67 -10.83 -3.00
CA CYS A 79 9.40 -11.22 -3.59
C CYS A 79 9.18 -12.75 -3.59
N THR A 80 9.46 -13.43 -2.47
CA THR A 80 9.28 -14.91 -2.34
C THR A 80 8.11 -15.32 -1.44
N GLY A 81 7.26 -14.37 -1.06
CA GLY A 81 6.10 -14.59 -0.20
C GLY A 81 6.37 -14.37 1.29
N THR A 82 7.60 -13.99 1.67
CA THR A 82 7.89 -13.53 3.04
C THR A 82 7.09 -12.25 3.30
N ALA A 83 6.30 -12.26 4.36
CA ALA A 83 5.44 -11.15 4.67
C ALA A 83 6.23 -9.97 5.26
N THR A 84 5.82 -8.78 4.85
CA THR A 84 6.25 -7.51 5.44
C THR A 84 5.22 -7.11 6.49
N ASP A 85 5.64 -7.10 7.74
CA ASP A 85 4.81 -6.78 8.90
C ASP A 85 5.05 -5.34 9.34
N SER A 86 4.02 -4.50 9.31
CA SER A 86 4.10 -3.09 9.68
C SER A 86 2.77 -2.54 10.17
N THR A 87 2.83 -1.67 11.17
CA THR A 87 1.66 -1.05 11.80
C THR A 87 1.86 0.45 11.89
N THR A 88 0.77 1.19 11.74
CA THR A 88 0.67 2.57 12.18
C THR A 88 -0.57 2.73 13.07
N GLU A 89 -0.34 3.21 14.29
CA GLU A 89 -1.40 3.67 15.19
C GLU A 89 -1.52 5.19 15.06
N MET A 90 -2.72 5.66 14.75
CA MET A 90 -2.98 7.09 14.58
C MET A 90 -3.24 7.72 15.96
N THR A 91 -2.25 8.40 16.51
CA THR A 91 -2.37 9.08 17.81
C THR A 91 -3.14 10.40 17.70
N ALA A 92 -3.62 10.93 18.84
CA ALA A 92 -4.38 12.19 18.87
C ALA A 92 -3.54 13.36 18.31
N GLY A 93 -4.03 13.99 17.23
CA GLY A 93 -3.30 15.00 16.43
C GLY A 93 -2.74 14.46 15.10
N GLY A 94 -2.81 13.15 14.89
CA GLY A 94 -2.40 12.42 13.69
C GLY A 94 -3.44 11.40 13.16
N SER A 95 -4.72 11.52 13.55
CA SER A 95 -5.80 10.71 12.98
C SER A 95 -6.03 11.05 11.51
N VAL A 96 -6.08 10.03 10.65
CA VAL A 96 -6.52 10.22 9.27
C VAL A 96 -8.03 10.38 9.26
N ILE A 97 -8.46 11.62 8.99
CA ILE A 97 -9.88 11.99 8.87
C ILE A 97 -10.22 12.09 7.40
N ILE A 98 -11.14 11.26 6.95
CA ILE A 98 -11.69 11.32 5.60
C ILE A 98 -13.00 12.10 5.67
N PRO A 99 -13.07 13.34 5.14
CA PRO A 99 -14.31 14.11 5.15
C PRO A 99 -15.32 13.53 4.15
N ALA A 100 -16.61 13.84 4.34
CA ALA A 100 -17.68 13.35 3.46
C ALA A 100 -17.53 13.81 2.00
N SER A 101 -16.83 14.94 1.76
CA SER A 101 -16.53 15.44 0.42
C SER A 101 -15.25 16.28 0.43
N GLY A 102 -14.54 16.33 -0.69
CA GLY A 102 -13.45 17.29 -0.92
C GLY A 102 -12.16 17.03 -0.12
N GLY A 103 -11.93 15.81 0.36
CA GLY A 103 -10.70 15.41 1.04
C GLY A 103 -10.11 14.10 0.50
N LEU A 104 -9.49 13.31 1.38
CA LEU A 104 -8.88 12.02 1.04
C LEU A 104 -9.90 11.09 0.35
N ALA A 105 -9.41 10.23 -0.52
CA ALA A 105 -10.23 9.21 -1.12
C ALA A 105 -10.73 8.23 -0.04
N HIS A 106 -11.98 7.77 -0.16
CA HIS A 106 -12.55 6.72 0.68
C HIS A 106 -11.99 5.33 0.34
N THR A 107 -10.73 5.25 -0.06
CA THR A 107 -10.10 4.02 -0.53
C THR A 107 -8.83 3.72 0.23
N VAL A 108 -8.52 2.44 0.33
CA VAL A 108 -7.29 1.94 0.93
C VAL A 108 -6.64 1.00 -0.06
N HIS A 109 -5.34 1.18 -0.27
CA HIS A 109 -4.58 0.43 -1.25
C HIS A 109 -3.29 -0.10 -0.65
N PHE A 110 -2.92 -1.30 -1.08
CA PHE A 110 -1.54 -1.76 -0.94
C PHE A 110 -0.75 -1.23 -2.14
N ASN A 111 0.37 -0.58 -1.89
CA ASN A 111 1.26 -0.06 -2.92
C ASN A 111 2.64 -0.70 -2.78
N ALA A 112 3.28 -0.99 -3.92
CA ALA A 112 4.66 -1.43 -4.01
C ALA A 112 5.39 -0.61 -5.07
N ALA A 113 6.63 -0.21 -4.81
CA ALA A 113 7.51 0.42 -5.79
C ALA A 113 8.92 -0.14 -5.67
N ASP A 114 9.60 -0.27 -6.80
CA ASP A 114 11.02 -0.61 -6.85
C ASP A 114 11.64 -0.11 -8.15
N THR A 115 12.96 -0.11 -8.20
CA THR A 115 13.69 -0.21 -9.45
C THR A 115 13.82 -1.69 -9.80
N TRP A 116 12.77 -2.24 -10.41
CA TRP A 116 12.65 -3.68 -10.63
C TRP A 116 13.75 -4.21 -11.54
N ALA A 117 14.57 -5.14 -11.04
CA ALA A 117 15.64 -5.79 -11.78
C ALA A 117 15.11 -6.84 -12.79
N GLY A 118 13.86 -7.28 -12.62
CA GLY A 118 13.19 -8.26 -13.47
C GLY A 118 11.74 -7.90 -13.74
N ALA A 119 11.11 -8.64 -14.66
CA ALA A 119 9.69 -8.52 -14.95
C ALA A 119 8.90 -9.65 -14.31
N ASP A 120 7.63 -9.43 -13.99
CA ASP A 120 6.66 -10.48 -13.68
C ASP A 120 5.29 -10.13 -14.27
N SER A 121 4.75 -10.98 -15.13
CA SER A 121 3.41 -10.82 -15.68
C SER A 121 2.34 -10.76 -14.59
N ALA A 122 2.56 -11.41 -13.44
CA ALA A 122 1.71 -11.27 -12.26
C ALA A 122 2.49 -11.61 -10.98
N ALA A 123 2.64 -10.67 -10.05
CA ALA A 123 3.01 -11.01 -8.68
C ALA A 123 1.75 -11.34 -7.87
N THR A 124 1.84 -12.31 -6.96
CA THR A 124 0.76 -12.67 -6.04
C THR A 124 0.98 -11.97 -4.71
N LEU A 125 -0.08 -11.37 -4.17
CA LEU A 125 -0.11 -10.86 -2.80
C LEU A 125 -0.78 -11.91 -1.89
N SER A 126 -0.16 -12.22 -0.77
CA SER A 126 -0.70 -13.12 0.25
C SER A 126 -0.48 -12.54 1.63
N GLY A 127 -1.51 -12.57 2.47
CA GLY A 127 -1.43 -12.05 3.83
C GLY A 127 -2.71 -11.40 4.29
N GLN A 128 -2.60 -10.49 5.25
CA GLN A 128 -3.72 -9.79 5.85
C GLN A 128 -3.43 -8.30 5.98
N VAL A 129 -4.48 -7.50 5.83
CA VAL A 129 -4.49 -6.09 6.21
C VAL A 129 -5.64 -5.87 7.17
N TRP A 130 -5.34 -5.28 8.32
CA TRP A 130 -6.31 -4.94 9.34
C TRP A 130 -6.47 -3.43 9.42
N ILE A 131 -7.73 -2.96 9.47
CA ILE A 131 -8.07 -1.54 9.47
C ILE A 131 -9.07 -1.29 10.60
N ALA A 132 -8.68 -0.53 11.61
CA ALA A 132 -9.61 0.02 12.59
C ALA A 132 -10.07 1.41 12.16
N TRP A 133 -11.38 1.58 12.04
CA TRP A 133 -11.98 2.84 11.66
C TRP A 133 -13.37 3.01 12.26
N ARG A 134 -13.82 4.27 12.32
CA ARG A 134 -15.13 4.67 12.84
C ARG A 134 -15.87 5.53 11.83
N PHE A 135 -17.17 5.28 11.71
CA PHE A 135 -18.11 6.11 10.94
C PHE A 135 -18.73 7.17 11.84
N LEU A 136 -18.65 8.45 11.45
CA LEU A 136 -19.20 9.56 12.24
C LEU A 136 -20.49 10.15 11.67
N GLY A 137 -20.84 9.84 10.42
CA GLY A 137 -22.06 10.34 9.76
C GLY A 137 -21.85 10.73 8.31
N ALA A 138 -22.94 11.06 7.62
CA ALA A 138 -22.96 11.57 6.25
C ALA A 138 -23.53 12.99 6.23
#